data_AF-A0A2B4RW13-F1
#
_entry.id   AF-A0A2B4RW13-F1
#
_cell.length_a   1.000
_cell.length_b   1.000
_cell.length_c   1.000
_cell.angle_alpha   90.00
_cell.angle_beta   90.00
_cell.angle_gamma   90.00
#
_symmetry.space_group_name_H-M   'P 1'
#
loop_
_entity.id
_entity.type
_entity.pdbx_description
1 polymer ?
#
loop_
_entity_poly.entity_id
_entity_poly.type
_entity_poly.pdbx_seq_one_letter_code
_entity_poly.pdbx_strand_id
1 'polypeptide(L)' 'MFGPGLDGNRPRCAPFWDDFFACVVKNGRNEHWALCKEYREDFMECLHHKKLYTRVQKIKKQKEKLIKAGKWPPKEESA' A
#
# COMPACT_ATOMS: atom_id res chain seq x y z
N MET A 1 -15.77 -12.14 9.10
CA MET A 1 -14.72 -12.12 8.05
C MET A 1 -13.91 -10.85 8.27
N PHE A 2 -12.59 -10.97 8.37
CA PHE A 2 -11.64 -10.14 9.15
C PHE A 2 -11.68 -10.42 10.67
N GLY A 3 -11.62 -11.70 11.04
CA GLY A 3 -11.26 -12.13 12.40
C GLY A 3 -9.74 -12.23 12.56
N PRO A 4 -9.23 -12.56 13.75
CA PRO A 4 -7.82 -12.85 13.95
C PRO A 4 -7.37 -13.94 12.95
N GLY A 5 -6.13 -13.82 12.47
CA GLY A 5 -5.48 -14.80 11.62
C GLY A 5 -5.38 -16.17 12.30
N LEU A 6 -4.89 -17.18 11.57
CA LEU A 6 -4.71 -18.54 12.10
C LEU A 6 -3.82 -18.58 13.36
N ASP A 7 -2.99 -17.55 13.53
CA ASP A 7 -2.07 -17.28 14.63
C ASP A 7 -2.66 -16.41 15.75
N GLY A 8 -3.92 -16.00 15.66
CA GLY A 8 -4.55 -15.10 16.64
C GLY A 8 -4.24 -13.62 16.44
N ASN A 9 -3.31 -13.28 15.54
CA ASN A 9 -2.91 -11.90 15.28
C ASN A 9 -3.87 -11.18 14.34
N ARG A 10 -3.90 -9.84 14.43
CA ARG A 10 -4.63 -9.03 13.44
C ARG A 10 -3.99 -9.20 12.06
N PRO A 11 -4.79 -9.27 10.97
CA PRO A 11 -4.25 -9.36 9.63
C PRO A 11 -3.43 -8.10 9.29
N ARG A 12 -2.43 -8.24 8.41
CA ARG A 12 -1.51 -7.14 8.04
C ARG A 12 -2.20 -5.84 7.61
N CYS A 13 -3.34 -5.95 6.93
CA CYS A 13 -4.13 -4.81 6.44
C CYS A 13 -5.31 -4.43 7.36
N ALA A 14 -5.35 -4.93 8.61
CA ALA A 14 -6.42 -4.61 9.56
C ALA A 14 -6.56 -3.10 9.84
N PRO A 15 -5.47 -2.31 10.00
CA PRO A 15 -5.61 -0.88 10.28
C PRO A 15 -6.35 -0.13 9.15
N PHE A 16 -6.01 -0.42 7.89
CA PHE A 16 -6.69 0.19 6.74
C PHE A 16 -8.15 -0.23 6.62
N TRP A 17 -8.48 -1.47 7.02
CA TRP A 17 -9.87 -1.92 7.09
C TRP A 17 -10.65 -1.16 8.16
N ASP A 18 -10.05 -0.97 9.35
CA ASP A 18 -10.68 -0.24 10.45
C ASP A 18 -10.97 1.21 10.05
N ASP A 19 -10.04 1.88 9.38
CA ASP A 19 -10.22 3.26 8.89
C ASP A 19 -11.34 3.36 7.84
N PHE A 20 -11.36 2.42 6.88
CA PHE A 20 -12.44 2.34 5.90
C PHE A 20 -13.79 2.09 6.57
N PHE A 21 -13.84 1.15 7.53
CA PHE A 21 -15.06 0.82 8.24
C PHE A 21 -15.55 1.98 9.11
N ALA A 22 -14.65 2.70 9.78
CA ALA A 22 -14.98 3.90 10.55
C ALA A 22 -15.63 4.97 9.65
N CYS A 23 -15.11 5.17 8.44
CA CYS A 23 -15.72 6.07 7.47
C CYS A 23 -17.11 5.59 6.99
N VAL A 24 -17.26 4.28 6.72
CA VAL A 24 -18.54 3.68 6.30
C VAL A 24 -19.60 3.80 7.39
N VAL A 25 -19.25 3.57 8.66
CA VAL A 25 -20.16 3.70 9.80
C VAL A 25 -20.60 5.15 9.97
N LYS A 26 -19.70 6.12 9.76
CA LYS A 26 -19.99 7.55 9.88
C LYS A 26 -20.92 8.08 8.79
N ASN A 27 -20.72 7.65 7.54
CA ASN A 27 -21.41 8.22 6.36
C ASN A 27 -22.54 7.32 5.81
N GLY A 28 -22.71 6.11 6.36
CA GLY A 28 -23.71 5.16 5.91
C GLY A 28 -23.31 4.35 4.67
N ARG A 29 -23.96 3.18 4.53
CA ARG A 29 -23.66 2.18 3.47
C ARG A 29 -24.04 2.61 2.05
N ASN A 30 -24.71 3.74 1.85
CA ASN A 30 -25.11 4.15 0.49
C ASN A 30 -24.08 5.08 -0.16
N GLU A 31 -23.44 5.96 0.63
CA GLU A 31 -22.53 6.99 0.11
C GLU A 31 -21.04 6.64 0.28
N HIS A 32 -20.73 5.53 0.95
CA HIS A 32 -19.35 5.13 1.23
C HIS A 32 -18.45 4.95 -0.01
N TRP A 33 -19.03 4.60 -1.17
CA TRP A 33 -18.27 4.45 -2.41
C TRP A 33 -17.65 5.78 -2.90
N ALA A 34 -18.33 6.90 -2.63
CA ALA A 34 -17.86 8.23 -2.99
C ALA A 34 -17.10 8.88 -1.83
N LEU A 35 -17.67 8.87 -0.62
CA LEU A 35 -17.14 9.59 0.54
C LEU A 35 -15.94 8.90 1.21
N CYS A 36 -15.86 7.57 1.14
CA CYS A 36 -14.79 6.77 1.76
C CYS A 36 -13.82 6.19 0.72
N LYS A 37 -13.74 6.81 -0.46
CA LYS A 37 -12.94 6.32 -1.59
C LYS A 37 -11.46 6.22 -1.24
N GLU A 38 -10.92 7.21 -0.54
CA GLU A 38 -9.48 7.26 -0.17
C GLU A 38 -9.11 6.08 0.75
N TYR A 39 -9.84 5.91 1.85
CA TYR A 39 -9.65 4.77 2.76
C TYR A 39 -9.81 3.41 2.06
N ARG A 40 -10.77 3.32 1.14
CA ARG A 40 -10.97 2.11 0.33
C ARG A 40 -9.78 1.85 -0.60
N GLU A 41 -9.23 2.90 -1.20
CA GLU A 41 -8.08 2.80 -2.09
C GLU A 41 -6.84 2.33 -1.34
N ASP A 42 -6.61 2.83 -0.13
CA ASP A 42 -5.50 2.40 0.74
C ASP A 42 -5.66 0.95 1.19
N PHE A 43 -6.87 0.55 1.59
CA PHE A 43 -7.16 -0.86 1.90
C PHE A 43 -6.89 -1.78 0.70
N MET A 44 -7.32 -1.38 -0.50
CA MET A 44 -7.08 -2.14 -1.73
C MET A 44 -5.60 -2.14 -2.14
N GLU A 45 -4.87 -1.06 -1.90
CA GLU A 45 -3.42 -0.98 -2.11
C GLU A 45 -2.70 -1.96 -1.18
N CYS A 46 -3.03 -1.98 0.11
CA CYS A 46 -2.41 -2.91 1.06
C CYS A 46 -2.65 -4.37 0.67
N LEU A 47 -3.83 -4.72 0.14
CA LEU A 47 -4.12 -6.09 -0.28
C LEU A 47 -3.37 -6.52 -1.56
N HIS A 48 -3.20 -5.62 -2.52
CA HIS A 48 -2.71 -5.98 -3.87
C HIS A 48 -1.33 -5.41 -4.22
N HIS A 49 -0.82 -4.47 -3.43
CA HIS A 49 0.46 -3.79 -3.58
C HIS A 49 0.75 -3.27 -5.02
N LYS A 50 -0.29 -2.84 -5.74
CA LYS A 50 -0.17 -2.43 -7.16
C LYS A 50 0.71 -1.19 -7.33
N LYS A 51 0.51 -0.19 -6.47
CA LYS A 51 1.28 1.06 -6.51
C LYS A 51 2.73 0.79 -6.11
N LEU A 52 2.94 0.01 -5.05
CA LEU A 52 4.27 -0.44 -4.63
C LEU A 52 5.00 -1.19 -5.75
N TYR A 53 4.36 -2.17 -6.38
CA TYR A 53 4.96 -2.93 -7.48
C TYR A 53 5.40 -2.00 -8.62
N THR A 54 4.52 -1.07 -9.02
CA THR A 54 4.82 -0.09 -10.08
C THR A 54 6.01 0.80 -9.70
N ARG A 55 6.07 1.26 -8.44
CA ARG A 55 7.19 2.07 -7.93
C ARG A 55 8.51 1.28 -7.98
N VAL A 56 8.52 0.05 -7.49
CA VAL A 56 9.70 -0.82 -7.48
C VAL A 56 10.18 -1.08 -8.91
N GLN A 57 9.29 -1.33 -9.86
CA GLN A 57 9.64 -1.51 -11.26
C GLN A 57 10.28 -0.26 -11.87
N LYS A 58 9.74 0.93 -11.57
CA LYS A 58 10.35 2.21 -11.99
C LYS A 58 11.77 2.37 -11.41
N ILE A 59 11.96 2.05 -10.13
CA ILE A 59 13.28 2.12 -9.48
C ILE A 59 14.26 1.13 -10.13
N LYS A 60 13.84 -0.13 -10.37
CA LYS A 60 14.67 -1.14 -11.05
C LYS A 60 15.10 -0.67 -12.44
N LYS A 61 14.16 -0.16 -13.24
CA LYS A 61 14.46 0.37 -14.58
C LYS A 61 15.42 1.56 -14.54
N GLN A 62 15.32 2.43 -13.53
CA GLN A 62 16.27 3.53 -13.35
C GLN A 62 17.65 3.01 -12.94
N LYS A 63 17.71 2.05 -12.02
CA LYS A 63 18.96 1.39 -11.62
C LYS A 63 19.66 0.76 -12.82
N GLU A 64 18.95 0.04 -13.69
CA GLU A 64 19.52 -0.55 -14.91
C GLU A 64 20.12 0.51 -15.84
N LYS A 65 19.48 1.67 -15.99
CA LYS A 65 20.03 2.78 -16.78
C LYS A 65 21.31 3.32 -16.17
N LEU A 66 21.36 3.48 -14.84
CA LEU A 66 22.56 3.95 -14.13
C LEU A 66 23.72 2.95 -14.21
N ILE A 67 23.43 1.64 -14.15
CA ILE A 67 24.42 0.58 -14.36
C ILE A 67 25.01 0.67 -15.77
N LYS A 68 24.15 0.78 -16.80
CA LYS A 68 24.60 0.95 -18.19
C LYS A 68 25.44 2.21 -18.41
N ALA A 69 25.17 3.27 -17.65
CA ALA A 69 25.93 4.51 -17.68
C ALA A 69 27.21 4.49 -16.81
N GLY A 70 27.49 3.40 -16.09
CA GLY A 70 28.63 3.29 -15.17
C GLY A 70 28.54 4.17 -13.92
N LYS A 71 27.36 4.72 -13.61
CA LYS A 71 27.12 5.67 -12.49
C LYS A 71 26.55 5.00 -11.23
N TRP A 72 26.40 3.68 -11.25
CA TRP A 72 25.90 2.86 -10.14
C TRP A 72 26.99 1.87 -9.69
N PRO A 73 27.26 1.67 -8.39
CA PRO A 73 26.47 2.13 -7.23
C PRO A 73 26.71 3.60 -6.85
N PRO A 74 25.69 4.33 -6.35
CA PRO A 74 25.91 5.59 -5.66
C PRO A 74 26.83 5.31 -4.47
N LYS A 75 27.74 6.25 -4.19
CA LYS A 75 28.59 6.17 -2.99
C LYS A 75 27.66 6.01 -1.78
N GLU A 76 27.92 5.01 -0.95
CA GLU A 76 27.15 4.77 0.26
C GLU A 76 27.13 6.05 1.07
N GLU A 77 25.94 6.63 1.24
CA GLU A 77 25.72 7.68 2.22
C GLU A 77 25.55 6.94 3.56
N SER A 78 26.69 6.73 4.23
CA SER A 78 26.75 6.26 5.61
C SER A 78 25.97 7.25 6.48
N ALA A 79 24.75 6.87 6.83
CA ALA A 79 23.98 7.53 7.88
C ALA A 79 24.47 7.07 9.26
#